data_AF-A0A919T854-F1
#
_entry.id   AF-A0A919T854-F1
#
_cell.length_a   1.000
_cell.length_b   1.000
_cell.length_c   1.000
_cell.angle_alpha   90.00
_cell.angle_beta   90.00
_cell.angle_gamma   90.00
#
_symmetry.space_group_name_H-M   'P 1'
#
loop_
_entity.id
_entity.type
_entity.pdbx_description
1 polymer ?
#
loop_
_entity_poly.entity_id
_entity_poly.type
_entity_poly.pdbx_seq_one_letter_code
_entity_poly.pdbx_strand_id
1 'polypeptide(L)'
;MRQQTTTREVAGPWSLATSRRFWEGFTPAALRDQPRDEALRTVFRVERDWSAATATVRQDGSTAHLTVAGPGDLDAAAEQTARFLALDVDARDWPAVGTRDRVIGAAQQRLPGLRPCGFHSPYEAAAWAVLSQRVRIPEAARLRETLLGPDGAFPAPDRLRALELDLPGPKAEYLRSIAEAALAGVLDGARLRALDAPTAMAEVQQVKGLGPFGAELVILRGANHPDAVPQHETRLKSEITARYGPGTTLDQVSPACSRSAPGPPCTCAPSASWATSKAACLAASLPTMVVSRPWLHGFLDLCLLAMLREKPDYGYGLAQRLAAAGVADVPGGTLYPALLRLEQQGLAAPNWHPSESGPRRKYYAVTPAGRAELDAQATEWQQFRTGIDTLIAAGANHPLPADAVAGTGRAAGSEEPR
;
A
#
# COMPACT_ATOMS: atom_id res chain seq x y z
N MET A 1 15.62 -4.56 -32.78
CA MET A 1 15.51 -4.34 -31.32
C MET A 1 16.75 -4.97 -30.70
N ARG A 2 17.53 -4.21 -29.91
CA ARG A 2 18.72 -4.75 -29.25
C ARG A 2 18.30 -5.49 -27.99
N GLN A 3 19.05 -6.52 -27.60
CA GLN A 3 18.82 -7.28 -26.38
C GLN A 3 20.16 -7.62 -25.73
N GLN A 4 20.18 -7.59 -24.40
CA GLN A 4 21.33 -7.94 -23.58
C GLN A 4 20.87 -8.73 -22.36
N THR A 5 21.70 -9.68 -21.91
CA THR A 5 21.49 -10.43 -20.69
C THR A 5 22.67 -10.22 -19.74
N THR A 6 22.37 -9.82 -18.52
CA THR A 6 23.34 -9.65 -17.43
C THR A 6 22.99 -10.63 -16.32
N THR A 7 23.98 -11.39 -15.86
CA THR A 7 23.85 -12.29 -14.72
C THR A 7 24.48 -11.64 -13.49
N ARG A 8 23.80 -11.71 -12.34
CA ARG A 8 24.27 -11.12 -11.09
C ARG A 8 24.08 -12.08 -9.92
N GLU A 9 25.11 -12.23 -9.11
CA GLU A 9 24.99 -12.92 -7.83
C GLU A 9 24.38 -11.98 -6.79
N VAL A 10 23.29 -12.40 -6.14
CA VAL A 10 22.59 -11.58 -5.17
C VAL A 10 23.15 -11.85 -3.77
N ALA A 11 23.78 -10.83 -3.19
CA ALA A 11 24.36 -10.94 -1.86
C ALA A 11 23.27 -10.98 -0.78
N GLY A 12 23.06 -12.15 -0.16
CA GLY A 12 22.07 -12.38 0.89
C GLY A 12 20.71 -12.90 0.36
N PRO A 13 19.74 -13.20 1.24
CA PRO A 13 18.51 -13.88 0.85
C PRO A 13 17.68 -13.07 -0.15
N TRP A 14 17.19 -13.72 -1.20
CA TRP A 14 16.29 -13.10 -2.18
C TRP A 14 15.36 -14.14 -2.81
N SER A 15 14.12 -13.74 -3.06
CA SER A 15 13.11 -14.53 -3.76
C SER A 15 12.36 -13.64 -4.74
N LEU A 16 12.58 -13.88 -6.03
CA LEU A 16 11.86 -13.22 -7.11
C LEU A 16 10.35 -13.46 -7.01
N ALA A 17 9.94 -14.68 -6.64
CA ALA A 17 8.54 -15.01 -6.43
C ALA A 17 7.91 -14.16 -5.31
N THR A 18 8.61 -14.00 -4.18
CA THR A 18 8.15 -13.15 -3.07
C THR A 18 8.10 -11.69 -3.47
N SER A 19 9.15 -11.18 -4.14
CA SER A 19 9.19 -9.80 -4.65
C SER A 19 8.06 -9.53 -5.65
N ARG A 20 7.82 -10.43 -6.61
CA ARG A 20 6.72 -10.32 -7.59
C ARG A 20 5.37 -10.29 -6.90
N ARG A 21 5.10 -11.22 -5.98
CA ARG A 21 3.83 -11.26 -5.23
C ARG A 21 3.60 -9.98 -4.43
N PHE A 22 4.64 -9.46 -3.78
CA PHE A 22 4.54 -8.22 -3.01
C PHE A 22 4.30 -7.02 -3.93
N TRP A 23 5.05 -6.94 -5.03
CA TRP A 23 4.95 -5.84 -5.99
C TRP A 23 3.61 -5.80 -6.71
N GLU A 24 3.11 -6.92 -7.23
CA GLU A 24 1.78 -7.01 -7.88
C GLU A 24 0.64 -6.66 -6.91
N GLY A 25 0.84 -6.86 -5.60
CA GLY A 25 -0.10 -6.46 -4.56
C GLY A 25 -0.16 -4.95 -4.31
N PHE A 26 0.79 -4.18 -4.85
CA PHE A 26 0.84 -2.73 -4.74
C PHE A 26 0.27 -2.07 -6.00
N THR A 27 -0.92 -1.48 -5.92
CA THR A 27 -1.45 -0.67 -7.03
C THR A 27 -0.51 0.50 -7.34
N PRO A 28 -0.12 0.75 -8.61
CA PRO A 28 -0.70 0.24 -9.86
C PRO A 28 0.07 -0.90 -10.53
N ALA A 29 0.92 -1.63 -9.81
CA ALA A 29 1.91 -2.55 -10.36
C ALA A 29 1.38 -3.94 -10.74
N ALA A 30 0.07 -4.18 -10.66
CA ALA A 30 -0.52 -5.46 -11.04
C ALA A 30 -0.26 -5.76 -12.54
N LEU A 31 0.44 -6.85 -12.82
CA LEU A 31 0.68 -7.31 -14.19
C LEU A 31 -0.56 -8.04 -14.70
N ARG A 32 -1.14 -7.53 -15.80
CA ARG A 32 -2.24 -8.21 -16.51
C ARG A 32 -1.67 -9.25 -17.48
N ASP A 33 -2.31 -10.41 -17.55
CA ASP A 33 -2.14 -11.40 -18.61
C ASP A 33 -0.72 -11.95 -18.83
N GLN A 34 0.13 -11.89 -17.81
CA GLN A 34 1.43 -12.54 -17.84
C GLN A 34 1.37 -13.91 -17.16
N PRO A 35 1.85 -14.98 -17.81
CA PRO A 35 2.04 -16.26 -17.16
C PRO A 35 2.79 -16.06 -15.83
N ARG A 36 2.32 -16.73 -14.78
CA ARG A 36 3.04 -16.79 -13.51
C ARG A 36 4.29 -17.67 -13.58
N ASP A 37 4.68 -18.09 -14.79
CA ASP A 37 5.99 -18.66 -15.06
C ASP A 37 7.05 -17.75 -14.45
N GLU A 38 8.06 -18.38 -13.86
CA GLU A 38 9.06 -17.90 -12.90
C GLU A 38 9.80 -16.60 -13.25
N ALA A 39 9.53 -15.99 -14.40
CA ALA A 39 10.06 -14.72 -14.82
C ALA A 39 9.15 -13.53 -14.47
N LEU A 40 9.75 -12.42 -14.04
CA LEU A 40 9.08 -11.12 -13.96
C LEU A 40 9.34 -10.35 -15.25
N ARG A 41 8.28 -9.90 -15.96
CA ARG A 41 8.42 -9.06 -17.15
C ARG A 41 7.76 -7.71 -16.97
N THR A 42 8.52 -6.66 -17.24
CA THR A 42 8.07 -5.28 -17.08
C THR A 42 8.54 -4.42 -18.25
N VAL A 43 7.83 -3.32 -18.49
CA VAL A 43 8.19 -2.32 -19.49
C VAL A 43 8.27 -0.96 -18.79
N PHE A 44 9.33 -0.20 -19.06
CA PHE A 44 9.60 1.07 -18.40
C PHE A 44 10.42 2.01 -19.30
N ARG A 45 10.60 3.26 -18.86
CA ARG A 45 11.52 4.22 -19.49
C ARG A 45 12.86 4.21 -18.78
N VAL A 46 13.94 4.08 -19.54
CA VAL A 46 15.31 4.13 -19.01
C VAL A 46 15.63 5.58 -18.65
N GLU A 47 16.00 5.86 -17.39
CA GLU A 47 16.19 7.24 -16.89
C GLU A 47 17.23 8.04 -17.71
N ARG A 48 18.24 7.35 -18.25
CA ARG A 48 19.37 7.97 -18.97
C ARG A 48 19.01 8.57 -20.32
N ASP A 49 18.05 7.98 -21.04
CA ASP A 49 17.71 8.38 -22.41
C ASP A 49 16.20 8.41 -22.70
N TRP A 50 15.38 8.08 -21.71
CA TRP A 50 13.92 7.96 -21.77
C TRP A 50 13.40 7.01 -22.86
N SER A 51 14.24 6.12 -23.38
CA SER A 51 13.84 5.08 -24.31
C SER A 51 13.03 3.99 -23.60
N ALA A 52 12.18 3.28 -24.35
CA ALA A 52 11.46 2.12 -23.83
C ALA A 52 12.42 0.93 -23.63
N ALA A 53 12.35 0.28 -22.48
CA ALA A 53 12.99 -1.01 -22.27
C ALA A 53 11.98 -2.02 -21.73
N THR A 54 12.08 -3.26 -22.21
CA THR A 54 11.44 -4.42 -21.60
C THR A 54 12.49 -5.17 -20.78
N ALA A 55 12.23 -5.43 -19.51
CA ALA A 55 13.03 -6.31 -18.68
C ALA A 55 12.33 -7.66 -18.50
N THR A 56 13.11 -8.73 -18.49
CA THR A 56 12.72 -10.07 -18.07
C THR A 56 13.73 -10.54 -17.03
N VAL A 57 13.27 -10.76 -15.80
CA VAL A 57 14.09 -11.21 -14.69
C VAL A 57 13.75 -12.66 -14.37
N ARG A 58 14.76 -13.52 -14.26
CA ARG A 58 14.65 -14.90 -13.77
C ARG A 58 15.58 -15.12 -12.59
N GLN A 59 15.26 -16.11 -11.76
CA GLN A 59 16.06 -16.51 -10.61
C GLN A 59 16.52 -17.95 -10.78
N ASP A 60 17.80 -18.22 -10.51
CA ASP A 60 18.37 -19.55 -10.31
C ASP A 60 19.18 -19.54 -9.01
N GLY A 61 18.69 -20.20 -7.96
CA GLY A 61 19.29 -20.10 -6.62
C GLY A 61 19.40 -18.65 -6.12
N SER A 62 20.62 -18.21 -5.80
CA SER A 62 20.97 -16.83 -5.41
C SER A 62 21.35 -15.94 -6.61
N THR A 63 21.29 -16.46 -7.83
CA THR A 63 21.66 -15.75 -9.04
C THR A 63 20.42 -15.17 -9.75
N ALA A 64 20.52 -13.90 -10.17
CA ALA A 64 19.53 -13.20 -10.97
C ALA A 64 19.98 -13.09 -12.43
N HIS A 65 19.12 -13.47 -13.37
CA HIS A 65 19.34 -13.28 -14.80
C HIS A 65 18.44 -12.16 -15.32
N LEU A 66 19.04 -11.03 -15.68
CA LEU A 66 18.38 -9.82 -16.16
C LEU A 66 18.51 -9.73 -17.67
N THR A 67 17.45 -10.00 -18.41
CA THR A 67 17.41 -9.80 -19.86
C THR A 67 16.66 -8.52 -20.17
N VAL A 68 17.32 -7.55 -20.78
CA VAL A 68 16.72 -6.26 -21.18
C VAL A 68 16.75 -6.12 -22.70
N ALA A 69 15.68 -5.57 -23.27
CA ALA A 69 15.56 -5.33 -24.69
C ALA A 69 14.93 -3.96 -24.97
N GLY A 70 15.43 -3.27 -26.00
CA GLY A 70 15.00 -1.91 -26.33
C GLY A 70 15.86 -1.26 -27.40
N PRO A 71 15.55 -0.01 -27.79
CA PRO A 71 16.33 0.74 -28.76
C PRO A 71 17.45 1.59 -28.12
N GLY A 72 17.41 1.89 -26.82
CA GLY A 72 18.36 2.78 -26.13
C GLY A 72 19.46 2.07 -25.34
N ASP A 73 19.89 2.68 -24.24
CA ASP A 73 20.96 2.21 -23.34
C ASP A 73 20.53 1.00 -22.51
N LEU A 74 21.02 -0.19 -22.89
CA LEU A 74 20.67 -1.44 -22.24
C LEU A 74 21.45 -1.68 -20.94
N ASP A 75 22.62 -1.09 -20.77
CA ASP A 75 23.38 -1.19 -19.51
C ASP A 75 22.65 -0.42 -18.42
N ALA A 76 22.23 0.82 -18.72
CA ALA A 76 21.41 1.62 -17.82
C ALA A 76 20.07 0.94 -17.51
N ALA A 77 19.43 0.29 -18.50
CA ALA A 77 18.20 -0.48 -18.29
C ALA A 77 18.43 -1.67 -17.32
N ALA A 78 19.55 -2.38 -17.44
CA ALA A 78 19.90 -3.49 -16.56
C ALA A 78 20.18 -3.02 -15.12
N GLU A 79 20.88 -1.90 -14.95
CA GLU A 79 21.13 -1.28 -13.64
C GLU A 79 19.83 -0.81 -12.98
N GLN A 80 18.95 -0.15 -13.73
CA GLN A 80 17.64 0.28 -13.26
C GLN A 80 16.76 -0.91 -12.86
N THR A 81 16.82 -2.02 -13.61
CA THR A 81 16.12 -3.27 -13.25
C THR A 81 16.68 -3.89 -11.96
N ALA A 82 18.01 -3.90 -11.79
CA ALA A 82 18.63 -4.37 -10.56
C ALA A 82 18.22 -3.53 -9.35
N ARG A 83 18.24 -2.19 -9.50
CA ARG A 83 17.79 -1.23 -8.47
C ARG A 83 16.32 -1.42 -8.12
N PHE A 84 15.45 -1.61 -9.11
CA PHE A 84 14.01 -1.84 -8.91
C PHE A 84 13.73 -3.03 -7.97
N LEU A 85 14.55 -4.08 -8.01
CA LEU A 85 14.45 -5.28 -7.16
C LEU A 85 15.45 -5.29 -5.99
N ALA A 86 16.23 -4.22 -5.80
CA ALA A 86 17.33 -4.12 -4.83
C ALA A 86 18.34 -5.28 -4.89
N LEU A 87 18.64 -5.76 -6.11
CA LEU A 87 19.61 -6.84 -6.34
C LEU A 87 21.06 -6.37 -6.18
N ASP A 88 21.27 -5.06 -6.25
CA ASP A 88 22.53 -4.36 -6.09
C ASP A 88 22.82 -3.97 -4.63
N VAL A 89 21.95 -4.35 -3.69
CA VAL A 89 22.11 -4.09 -2.26
C VAL A 89 22.60 -5.37 -1.57
N ASP A 90 23.72 -5.27 -0.84
CA ASP A 90 24.19 -6.36 0.01
C ASP A 90 23.24 -6.56 1.19
N ALA A 91 22.56 -7.73 1.21
CA ALA A 91 21.69 -8.12 2.31
C ALA A 91 22.16 -9.32 3.15
N ARG A 92 23.46 -9.63 3.18
CA ARG A 92 23.96 -10.80 3.91
C ARG A 92 23.63 -10.77 5.40
N ASP A 93 23.64 -9.60 6.03
CA ASP A 93 23.34 -9.44 7.45
C ASP A 93 21.84 -9.27 7.76
N TRP A 94 20.98 -9.23 6.74
CA TRP A 94 19.54 -9.02 6.92
C TRP A 94 18.86 -10.05 7.83
N PRO A 95 19.16 -11.37 7.73
CA PRO A 95 18.59 -12.36 8.63
C PRO A 95 18.89 -12.10 10.10
N ALA A 96 20.08 -11.57 10.42
CA ALA A 96 20.46 -11.29 11.80
C ALA A 96 19.64 -10.16 12.44
N VAL A 97 18.95 -9.34 11.64
CA VAL A 97 17.98 -8.38 12.17
C VAL A 97 16.75 -9.12 12.72
N GLY A 98 16.24 -10.12 11.99
CA GLY A 98 15.08 -10.91 12.41
C GLY A 98 15.34 -11.81 13.62
N THR A 99 16.60 -12.20 13.88
CA THR A 99 16.96 -12.91 15.10
C THR A 99 16.97 -12.02 16.34
N ARG A 100 17.23 -10.72 16.18
CA ARG A 100 17.27 -9.73 17.28
C ARG A 100 15.91 -9.07 17.53
N ASP A 101 15.08 -8.98 16.50
CA ASP A 101 13.78 -8.32 16.54
C ASP A 101 12.67 -9.29 16.12
N ARG A 102 11.82 -9.69 17.08
CA ARG A 102 10.73 -10.67 16.86
C ARG A 102 9.72 -10.22 15.81
N VAL A 103 9.45 -8.91 15.71
CA VAL A 103 8.45 -8.36 14.78
C VAL A 103 9.00 -8.44 13.36
N ILE A 104 10.28 -8.06 13.18
CA ILE A 104 10.97 -8.19 11.90
C ILE A 104 11.19 -9.67 11.54
N GLY A 105 11.56 -10.53 12.50
CA GLY A 105 11.71 -11.97 12.28
C GLY A 105 10.43 -12.62 11.79
N ALA A 106 9.28 -12.30 12.40
CA ALA A 106 7.97 -12.77 11.93
C ALA A 106 7.63 -12.25 10.52
N ALA A 107 8.01 -11.01 10.19
CA ALA A 107 7.84 -10.47 8.84
C ALA A 107 8.72 -11.19 7.81
N GLN A 108 9.98 -11.49 8.14
CA GLN A 108 10.90 -12.25 7.29
C GLN A 108 10.38 -13.68 7.04
N GLN A 109 9.80 -14.33 8.04
CA GLN A 109 9.19 -15.67 7.89
C GLN A 109 7.97 -15.67 6.98
N ARG A 110 7.10 -14.64 7.08
CA ARG A 110 5.90 -14.52 6.23
C ARG A 110 6.23 -14.14 4.79
N LEU A 111 7.36 -13.47 4.57
CA LEU A 111 7.81 -12.97 3.26
C LEU A 111 9.27 -13.33 3.02
N PRO A 112 9.58 -14.62 2.88
CA PRO A 112 10.96 -15.11 2.78
C PRO A 112 11.64 -14.55 1.53
N GLY A 113 12.84 -14.01 1.71
CA GLY A 113 13.64 -13.44 0.62
C GLY A 113 13.07 -12.14 0.02
N LEU A 114 12.07 -11.51 0.64
CA LEU A 114 11.60 -10.21 0.16
C LEU A 114 12.71 -9.17 0.23
N ARG A 115 12.98 -8.53 -0.91
CA ARG A 115 13.75 -7.30 -1.01
C ARG A 115 12.82 -6.12 -1.29
N PRO A 116 13.19 -4.88 -0.90
CA PRO A 116 12.46 -3.70 -1.31
C PRO A 116 12.29 -3.64 -2.83
N CYS A 117 11.05 -3.47 -3.28
CA CYS A 117 10.72 -3.25 -4.68
C CYS A 117 9.59 -2.21 -4.83
N GLY A 118 9.65 -1.44 -5.91
CA GLY A 118 8.82 -0.24 -6.09
C GLY A 118 8.58 0.12 -7.55
N PHE A 119 8.83 1.37 -7.92
CA PHE A 119 8.76 1.82 -9.31
C PHE A 119 10.11 1.56 -10.00
N HIS A 120 10.08 1.50 -11.33
CA HIS A 120 11.32 1.44 -12.10
C HIS A 120 12.11 2.74 -12.04
N SER A 121 11.48 3.88 -11.70
CA SER A 121 12.17 5.18 -11.60
C SER A 121 11.58 6.10 -10.53
N PRO A 122 12.38 7.05 -9.99
CA PRO A 122 11.88 8.17 -9.19
C PRO A 122 10.83 9.02 -9.92
N TYR A 123 10.99 9.17 -11.23
CA TYR A 123 10.03 9.88 -12.09
C TYR A 123 8.63 9.25 -12.05
N GLU A 124 8.52 7.93 -12.26
CA GLU A 124 7.22 7.25 -12.19
C GLU A 124 6.63 7.27 -10.78
N ALA A 125 7.46 7.14 -9.75
CA ALA A 125 7.02 7.26 -8.36
C ALA A 125 6.47 8.67 -8.07
N ALA A 126 7.11 9.73 -8.57
CA ALA A 126 6.67 11.10 -8.41
C ALA A 126 5.32 11.34 -9.09
N ALA A 127 5.17 10.85 -10.32
CA ALA A 127 3.91 10.92 -11.05
C ALA A 127 2.78 10.18 -10.29
N TRP A 128 3.07 8.99 -9.75
CA TRP A 128 2.12 8.26 -8.92
C TRP A 128 1.76 9.02 -7.64
N ALA A 129 2.73 9.65 -6.98
CA ALA A 129 2.48 10.47 -5.80
C ALA A 129 1.46 11.57 -6.09
N VAL A 130 1.56 12.26 -7.23
CA VAL A 130 0.59 13.28 -7.65
C VAL A 130 -0.76 12.69 -8.06
N LEU A 131 -0.77 11.62 -8.87
CA LEU A 131 -2.01 11.01 -9.35
C LEU A 131 -2.86 10.49 -8.19
N SER A 132 -2.23 9.92 -7.17
CA SER A 132 -2.88 9.32 -6.00
C SER A 132 -3.36 10.34 -4.95
N GLN A 133 -2.96 11.62 -5.06
CA GLN A 133 -3.41 12.66 -4.13
C GLN A 133 -4.93 12.85 -4.14
N ARG A 134 -5.53 12.77 -2.94
CA ARG A 134 -6.94 13.10 -2.65
C ARG A 134 -7.97 12.36 -3.51
N VAL A 135 -7.60 11.21 -4.06
CA VAL A 135 -8.49 10.33 -4.83
C VAL A 135 -8.37 8.90 -4.34
N ARG A 136 -9.30 8.03 -4.74
CA ARG A 136 -9.22 6.61 -4.37
C ARG A 136 -8.12 5.94 -5.19
N ILE A 137 -7.36 5.02 -4.59
CA ILE A 137 -6.27 4.30 -5.26
C ILE A 137 -6.70 3.62 -6.59
N PRO A 138 -7.87 2.95 -6.69
CA PRO A 138 -8.32 2.39 -7.97
C PRO A 138 -8.62 3.45 -9.05
N GLU A 139 -9.04 4.64 -8.63
CA GLU A 139 -9.29 5.76 -9.55
C GLU A 139 -7.97 6.35 -10.05
N ALA A 140 -6.99 6.55 -9.15
CA ALA A 140 -5.63 6.94 -9.53
C ALA A 140 -4.99 5.93 -10.49
N ALA A 141 -5.22 4.63 -10.28
CA ALA A 141 -4.75 3.58 -11.17
C ALA A 141 -5.34 3.71 -12.58
N ARG A 142 -6.66 3.94 -12.69
CA ARG A 142 -7.31 4.19 -13.99
C ARG A 142 -6.78 5.44 -14.67
N LEU A 143 -6.56 6.53 -13.93
CA LEU A 143 -5.93 7.74 -14.47
C LEU A 143 -4.49 7.47 -14.95
N ARG A 144 -3.73 6.61 -14.26
CA ARG A 144 -2.40 6.20 -14.74
C ARG A 144 -2.52 5.39 -16.03
N GLU A 145 -3.47 4.46 -16.11
CA GLU A 145 -3.68 3.62 -17.29
C GLU A 145 -3.95 4.45 -18.55
N THR A 146 -4.70 5.56 -18.45
CA THR A 146 -4.94 6.46 -19.60
C THR A 146 -3.69 7.21 -20.08
N LEU A 147 -2.64 7.26 -19.27
CA LEU A 147 -1.38 7.93 -19.64
C LEU A 147 -0.38 6.99 -20.32
N LEU A 148 -0.55 5.66 -20.19
CA LEU A 148 0.40 4.69 -20.73
C LEU A 148 0.52 4.81 -22.25
N GLY A 149 1.74 4.63 -22.74
CA GLY A 149 2.01 4.54 -24.18
C GLY A 149 1.47 3.24 -24.79
N PRO A 150 1.47 3.13 -26.12
CA PRO A 150 1.06 1.89 -26.81
C PRO A 150 1.97 0.70 -26.49
N ASP A 151 3.18 0.95 -26.01
CA ASP A 151 4.14 -0.04 -25.52
C ASP A 151 3.88 -0.46 -24.06
N GLY A 152 2.86 0.10 -23.40
CA GLY A 152 2.50 -0.17 -22.01
C GLY A 152 3.38 0.52 -20.97
N ALA A 153 4.43 1.23 -21.39
CA ALA A 153 5.27 2.01 -20.48
C ALA A 153 4.63 3.36 -20.14
N PHE A 154 4.91 3.87 -18.94
CA PHE A 154 4.59 5.26 -18.60
C PHE A 154 5.30 6.21 -19.60
N PRO A 155 4.69 7.34 -19.99
CA PRO A 155 5.22 8.19 -21.04
C PRO A 155 6.58 8.77 -20.64
N ALA A 156 7.45 9.00 -21.63
CA ALA A 156 8.68 9.75 -21.41
C ALA A 156 8.35 11.19 -20.92
N PRO A 157 9.23 11.83 -20.14
CA PRO A 157 8.99 13.18 -19.61
C PRO A 157 8.62 14.22 -20.67
N ASP A 158 9.33 14.29 -21.80
CA ASP A 158 8.99 15.22 -22.89
C ASP A 158 7.57 14.98 -23.43
N ARG A 159 7.16 13.70 -23.53
CA ARG A 159 5.80 13.35 -23.94
C ARG A 159 4.79 13.79 -22.90
N LEU A 160 5.01 13.47 -21.61
CA LEU A 160 4.11 13.85 -20.53
C LEU A 160 3.96 15.38 -20.44
N ARG A 161 5.05 16.14 -20.61
CA ARG A 161 5.05 17.61 -20.62
C ARG A 161 4.17 18.19 -21.73
N ALA A 162 4.14 17.52 -22.88
CA ALA A 162 3.38 17.96 -24.06
C ALA A 162 1.91 17.48 -24.09
N LEU A 163 1.48 16.63 -23.16
CA LEU A 163 0.09 16.17 -23.10
C LEU A 163 -0.81 17.28 -22.55
N GLU A 164 -1.94 17.50 -23.24
CA GLU A 164 -3.06 18.23 -22.66
C GLU A 164 -3.84 17.28 -21.75
N LEU A 165 -3.74 17.52 -20.45
CA LEU A 165 -4.30 16.65 -19.42
C LEU A 165 -5.49 17.34 -18.74
N ASP A 166 -6.69 16.83 -18.96
CA ASP A 166 -7.87 17.20 -18.19
C ASP A 166 -7.92 16.37 -16.89
N LEU A 167 -7.25 16.87 -15.85
CA LEU A 167 -7.13 16.21 -14.55
C LEU A 167 -7.67 17.10 -13.43
N PRO A 168 -8.23 16.51 -12.35
CA PRO A 168 -8.76 17.28 -11.23
C PRO A 168 -7.70 18.18 -10.58
N GLY A 169 -8.03 19.47 -10.43
CA GLY A 169 -7.20 20.44 -9.71
C GLY A 169 -5.84 20.70 -10.36
N PRO A 170 -4.77 20.96 -9.59
CA PRO A 170 -3.46 21.32 -10.13
C PRO A 170 -2.64 20.11 -10.63
N LYS A 171 -3.23 18.90 -10.73
CA LYS A 171 -2.50 17.67 -11.06
C LYS A 171 -1.80 17.73 -12.42
N ALA A 172 -2.43 18.31 -13.43
CA ALA A 172 -1.83 18.49 -14.75
C ALA A 172 -0.58 19.39 -14.70
N GLU A 173 -0.60 20.44 -13.88
CA GLU A 173 0.56 21.31 -13.66
C GLU A 173 1.67 20.59 -12.91
N TYR A 174 1.33 19.83 -11.86
CA TYR A 174 2.31 19.07 -11.09
C TYR A 174 2.99 17.98 -11.91
N LEU A 175 2.24 17.26 -12.77
CA LEU A 175 2.82 16.28 -13.70
C LEU A 175 3.78 16.92 -14.70
N ARG A 176 3.49 18.15 -15.18
CA ARG A 176 4.44 18.91 -16.01
C ARG A 176 5.71 19.27 -15.25
N SER A 177 5.60 19.75 -14.00
CA SER A 177 6.77 20.04 -13.17
C SER A 177 7.62 18.79 -12.87
N ILE A 178 6.99 17.64 -12.66
CA ILE A 178 7.68 16.36 -12.49
C ILE A 178 8.43 15.96 -13.77
N ALA A 179 7.82 16.14 -14.93
CA ALA A 179 8.49 15.88 -16.21
C ALA A 179 9.72 16.79 -16.40
N GLU A 180 9.60 18.09 -16.10
CA GLU A 180 10.72 19.03 -16.16
C GLU A 180 11.85 18.64 -15.20
N ALA A 181 11.51 18.26 -13.97
CA ALA A 181 12.49 17.79 -12.97
C ALA A 181 13.21 16.52 -13.43
N ALA A 182 12.50 15.59 -14.09
CA ALA A 182 13.10 14.39 -14.66
C ALA A 182 14.07 14.71 -15.81
N LEU A 183 13.68 15.62 -16.73
CA LEU A 183 14.56 16.07 -17.82
C LEU A 183 15.81 16.81 -17.30
N ALA A 184 15.70 17.49 -16.17
CA ALA A 184 16.82 18.15 -15.50
C ALA A 184 17.70 17.19 -14.66
N GLY A 185 17.38 15.89 -14.61
CA GLY A 185 18.15 14.89 -13.84
C GLY A 185 17.90 14.93 -12.32
N VAL A 186 16.94 15.72 -11.85
CA VAL A 186 16.59 15.77 -10.42
C VAL A 186 16.03 14.42 -9.96
N LEU A 187 15.26 13.74 -10.82
CA LEU A 187 14.60 12.46 -10.56
C LEU A 187 15.38 11.25 -11.14
N ASP A 188 16.71 11.33 -11.17
CA ASP A 188 17.60 10.21 -11.50
C ASP A 188 17.89 9.34 -10.27
N GLY A 189 17.65 8.04 -10.38
CA GLY A 189 17.73 7.11 -9.26
C GLY A 189 19.16 6.84 -8.78
N ALA A 190 20.14 6.86 -9.68
CA ALA A 190 21.55 6.67 -9.31
C ALA A 190 22.08 7.89 -8.55
N ARG A 191 21.78 9.10 -9.04
CA ARG A 191 22.12 10.37 -8.40
C ARG A 191 21.49 10.48 -7.01
N LEU A 192 20.19 10.19 -6.89
CA LEU A 192 19.48 10.27 -5.61
C LEU A 192 20.02 9.26 -4.58
N ARG A 193 20.53 8.10 -5.01
CA ARG A 193 21.19 7.12 -4.12
C ARG A 193 22.64 7.48 -3.76
N ALA A 194 23.26 8.39 -4.47
CA ALA A 194 24.60 8.89 -4.13
C ALA A 194 24.58 9.96 -3.03
N LEU A 195 23.40 10.57 -2.80
CA LEU A 195 23.15 11.50 -1.69
C LEU A 195 22.78 10.73 -0.42
N ASP A 196 22.89 11.35 0.75
CA ASP A 196 22.21 10.84 1.94
C ASP A 196 20.69 11.01 1.83
N ALA A 197 19.94 10.12 2.46
CA ALA A 197 18.48 10.07 2.31
C ALA A 197 17.77 11.40 2.67
N PRO A 198 18.10 12.09 3.79
CA PRO A 198 17.53 13.41 4.10
C PRO A 198 17.77 14.46 3.00
N THR A 199 19.00 14.56 2.49
CA THR A 199 19.33 15.49 1.39
C THR A 199 18.56 15.13 0.11
N ALA A 200 18.52 13.85 -0.26
CA ALA A 200 17.78 13.38 -1.43
C ALA A 200 16.27 13.71 -1.31
N MET A 201 15.67 13.51 -0.14
CA MET A 201 14.27 13.86 0.12
C MET A 201 14.03 15.37 0.02
N ALA A 202 14.93 16.19 0.59
CA ALA A 202 14.82 17.65 0.56
C ALA A 202 14.89 18.20 -0.85
N GLU A 203 15.75 17.64 -1.72
CA GLU A 203 15.82 18.00 -3.13
C GLU A 203 14.53 17.63 -3.88
N VAL A 204 14.05 16.39 -3.72
CA VAL A 204 12.81 15.95 -4.39
C VAL A 204 11.61 16.78 -3.93
N GLN A 205 11.55 17.19 -2.67
CA GLN A 205 10.49 18.04 -2.14
C GLN A 205 10.45 19.45 -2.78
N GLN A 206 11.52 19.90 -3.42
CA GLN A 206 11.51 21.17 -4.17
C GLN A 206 10.70 21.08 -5.47
N VAL A 207 10.40 19.87 -5.97
CA VAL A 207 9.59 19.68 -7.17
C VAL A 207 8.13 20.03 -6.86
N LYS A 208 7.56 20.95 -7.65
CA LYS A 208 6.19 21.43 -7.43
C LYS A 208 5.19 20.27 -7.50
N GLY A 209 4.38 20.12 -6.45
CA GLY A 209 3.41 19.04 -6.31
C GLY A 209 3.88 17.87 -5.44
N LEU A 210 5.15 17.85 -5.04
CA LEU A 210 5.71 16.86 -4.11
C LEU A 210 5.85 17.46 -2.71
N GLY A 211 4.95 17.09 -1.80
CA GLY A 211 5.13 17.33 -0.37
C GLY A 211 6.04 16.29 0.30
N PRO A 212 6.26 16.37 1.63
CA PRO A 212 7.14 15.45 2.36
C PRO A 212 6.84 13.97 2.10
N PHE A 213 5.55 13.58 2.16
CA PHE A 213 5.13 12.20 1.86
C PHE A 213 5.42 11.78 0.41
N GLY A 214 5.25 12.69 -0.55
CA GLY A 214 5.55 12.42 -1.96
C GLY A 214 7.05 12.22 -2.19
N ALA A 215 7.88 13.07 -1.58
CA ALA A 215 9.33 12.93 -1.63
C ALA A 215 9.80 11.61 -1.00
N GLU A 216 9.23 11.22 0.15
CA GLU A 216 9.51 9.91 0.74
C GLU A 216 9.15 8.75 -0.19
N LEU A 217 7.96 8.77 -0.82
CA LEU A 217 7.58 7.74 -1.77
C LEU A 217 8.59 7.65 -2.94
N VAL A 218 9.03 8.78 -3.47
CA VAL A 218 10.02 8.84 -4.55
C VAL A 218 11.35 8.24 -4.12
N ILE A 219 11.87 8.59 -2.95
CA ILE A 219 13.15 8.07 -2.46
C ILE A 219 13.06 6.58 -2.09
N LEU A 220 12.03 6.18 -1.35
CA LEU A 220 11.89 4.81 -0.86
C LEU A 220 11.47 3.82 -1.95
N ARG A 221 10.59 4.22 -2.87
CA ARG A 221 10.00 3.31 -3.87
C ARG A 221 10.44 3.60 -5.29
N GLY A 222 10.85 4.83 -5.61
CA GLY A 222 11.35 5.17 -6.94
C GLY A 222 12.86 4.98 -7.07
N ALA A 223 13.64 5.60 -6.17
CA ALA A 223 15.08 5.41 -6.11
C ALA A 223 15.48 4.10 -5.43
N ASN A 224 14.59 3.50 -4.62
CA ASN A 224 14.85 2.33 -3.80
C ASN A 224 16.11 2.53 -2.91
N HIS A 225 16.15 3.67 -2.25
CA HIS A 225 17.30 4.09 -1.45
C HIS A 225 17.48 3.17 -0.22
N PRO A 226 18.64 2.51 -0.02
CA PRO A 226 18.82 1.48 1.02
C PRO A 226 18.70 2.03 2.45
N ASP A 227 19.13 3.28 2.67
CA ASP A 227 19.11 3.88 4.01
C ASP A 227 17.89 4.77 4.30
N ALA A 228 16.91 4.85 3.39
CA ALA A 228 15.77 5.72 3.61
C ALA A 228 14.72 5.10 4.54
N VAL A 229 14.17 5.91 5.44
CA VAL A 229 13.09 5.54 6.37
C VAL A 229 11.95 6.52 6.21
N PRO A 230 10.68 6.06 6.15
CA PRO A 230 9.56 6.98 6.00
C PRO A 230 9.20 7.60 7.36
N GLN A 231 9.13 8.93 7.44
CA GLN A 231 8.80 9.69 8.64
C GLN A 231 7.34 10.16 8.65
N HIS A 232 6.72 10.25 7.46
CA HIS A 232 5.38 10.80 7.27
C HIS A 232 4.31 9.74 6.97
N GLU A 233 4.62 8.45 7.09
CA GLU A 233 3.65 7.35 6.94
C GLU A 233 2.90 7.11 8.26
N THR A 234 1.68 7.64 8.37
CA THR A 234 0.86 7.54 9.58
C THR A 234 0.57 6.08 9.97
N ARG A 235 0.37 5.18 9.00
CA ARG A 235 0.07 3.77 9.28
C ARG A 235 1.24 3.06 9.96
N LEU A 236 2.47 3.45 9.60
CA LEU A 236 3.67 2.89 10.20
C LEU A 236 3.74 3.24 11.69
N LYS A 237 3.39 4.47 12.08
CA LYS A 237 3.33 4.88 13.50
C LYS A 237 2.33 4.03 14.29
N SER A 238 1.16 3.77 13.70
CA SER A 238 0.14 2.90 14.30
C SER A 238 0.64 1.47 14.46
N GLU A 239 1.31 0.90 13.44
CA GLU A 239 1.88 -0.45 13.54
C GLU A 239 3.01 -0.54 14.57
N ILE A 240 3.88 0.46 14.66
CA ILE A 240 4.94 0.49 15.67
C ILE A 240 4.31 0.44 17.07
N THR A 241 3.30 1.28 17.30
CA THR A 241 2.56 1.30 18.56
C THR A 241 1.91 -0.06 18.85
N ALA A 242 1.27 -0.67 17.85
CA ALA A 242 0.58 -1.95 18.01
C ALA A 242 1.53 -3.14 18.27
N ARG A 243 2.72 -3.14 17.65
CA ARG A 243 3.66 -4.27 17.67
C ARG A 243 4.72 -4.17 18.78
N TYR A 244 5.15 -2.95 19.10
CA TYR A 244 6.21 -2.67 20.07
C TYR A 244 5.71 -2.01 21.36
N GLY A 245 4.48 -1.49 21.36
CA GLY A 245 3.84 -0.87 22.52
C GLY A 245 3.76 0.65 22.43
N PRO A 246 2.90 1.27 23.24
CA PRO A 246 2.67 2.71 23.24
C PRO A 246 3.94 3.49 23.62
N GLY A 247 4.14 4.65 22.99
CA GLY A 247 5.30 5.51 23.24
C GLY A 247 6.58 5.10 22.50
N THR A 248 6.58 3.95 21.82
CA THR A 248 7.71 3.53 20.99
C THR A 248 7.78 4.36 19.70
N THR A 249 8.93 4.96 19.41
CA THR A 249 9.16 5.75 18.20
C THR A 249 9.85 4.94 17.10
N LEU A 250 9.78 5.44 15.86
CA LEU A 250 10.46 4.82 14.73
C LEU A 250 11.98 4.77 14.92
N ASP A 251 12.59 5.81 15.48
CA ASP A 251 14.04 5.83 15.74
C ASP A 251 14.47 4.78 16.77
N GLN A 252 13.58 4.42 17.70
CA GLN A 252 13.85 3.38 18.70
C GLN A 252 13.80 1.96 18.10
N VAL A 253 12.90 1.69 17.16
CA VAL A 253 12.75 0.36 16.51
C VAL A 253 13.58 0.21 15.25
N SER A 254 13.89 1.33 14.62
CA SER A 254 14.82 1.47 13.51
C SER A 254 15.94 2.37 13.98
N PRO A 255 16.85 1.88 14.86
CA PRO A 255 18.08 2.59 15.10
C PRO A 255 18.82 2.67 13.76
N ALA A 256 18.59 3.77 13.07
CA ALA A 256 19.57 4.31 12.15
C ALA A 256 20.83 4.46 12.99
N CYS A 257 21.99 4.11 12.43
CA CYS A 257 23.26 4.57 12.95
C CYS A 257 23.22 6.10 13.01
N SER A 258 22.74 6.69 14.10
CA SER A 258 22.93 8.09 14.40
C SER A 258 24.40 8.27 14.71
N ARG A 259 25.14 8.75 13.71
CA ARG A 259 26.46 9.35 13.92
C ARG A 259 26.27 10.64 14.74
N SER A 260 26.17 10.54 16.06
CA SER A 260 26.31 11.68 17.00
C SER A 260 26.18 11.31 18.49
N ALA A 261 26.72 10.18 18.95
CA ALA A 261 26.89 9.94 20.39
C ALA A 261 28.38 9.78 20.74
N PRO A 262 28.94 10.57 21.68
CA PRO A 262 30.30 10.38 22.17
C PRO A 262 30.28 9.22 23.18
N GLY A 263 30.45 8.01 22.66
CA GLY A 263 30.63 6.77 23.44
C GLY A 263 31.68 5.89 22.75
N PRO A 264 32.27 4.91 23.45
CA PRO A 264 33.32 4.08 22.87
C PRO A 264 32.79 3.35 21.64
N PRO A 265 33.61 3.18 20.59
CA PRO A 265 33.15 2.68 19.30
C PRO A 265 32.61 1.26 19.45
N CYS A 266 31.32 1.08 19.15
CA CYS A 266 30.79 -0.24 18.84
C CYS A 266 31.53 -0.76 17.60
N THR A 267 32.26 -1.87 17.75
CA THR A 267 33.09 -2.52 16.72
C THR A 267 32.28 -3.20 15.60
N CYS A 268 31.05 -2.75 15.36
CA CYS A 268 30.14 -3.26 14.34
C CYS A 268 29.68 -2.12 13.42
N ALA A 269 30.58 -1.66 12.57
CA ALA A 269 30.27 -0.98 11.30
C ALA A 269 31.46 -1.20 10.34
N PRO A 270 31.25 -1.53 9.05
CA PRO A 270 30.33 -0.80 8.17
C PRO A 270 29.48 -1.70 7.25
N SER A 271 28.16 -1.69 7.44
CA SER A 271 27.18 -1.93 6.36
C SER A 271 25.84 -1.33 6.79
N ALA A 272 25.75 0.00 6.68
CA ALA A 272 24.50 0.72 6.77
C ALA A 272 23.71 0.48 5.47
N SER A 273 22.61 -0.27 5.52
CA SER A 273 21.69 -0.43 4.37
C SER A 273 20.26 -0.91 4.72
N TRP A 274 19.85 -0.90 5.99
CA TRP A 274 18.71 -1.74 6.45
C TRP A 274 17.41 -0.99 6.75
N ALA A 275 17.42 0.33 6.57
CA ALA A 275 16.34 1.22 6.97
C ALA A 275 15.08 1.02 6.09
N THR A 276 15.24 0.87 4.76
CA THR A 276 14.12 0.53 3.87
C THR A 276 13.66 -0.91 4.02
N SER A 277 14.54 -1.85 4.37
CA SER A 277 14.15 -3.25 4.59
C SER A 277 13.31 -3.41 5.87
N LYS A 278 13.62 -2.66 6.95
CA LYS A 278 12.76 -2.60 8.15
C LYS A 278 11.43 -1.93 7.87
N ALA A 279 11.41 -0.78 7.19
CA ALA A 279 10.17 -0.10 6.83
C ALA A 279 9.32 -0.93 5.84
N ALA A 280 9.95 -1.63 4.89
CA ALA A 280 9.29 -2.53 3.96
C ALA A 280 8.77 -3.79 4.68
N CYS A 281 9.50 -4.37 5.63
CA CYS A 281 8.99 -5.48 6.45
C CYS A 281 7.89 -5.04 7.42
N LEU A 282 7.97 -3.84 8.01
CA LEU A 282 6.90 -3.28 8.84
C LEU A 282 5.66 -2.96 7.99
N ALA A 283 5.82 -2.33 6.82
CA ALA A 283 4.75 -2.08 5.86
C ALA A 283 4.21 -3.39 5.23
N ALA A 284 5.03 -4.42 5.07
CA ALA A 284 4.58 -5.71 4.58
C ALA A 284 3.98 -6.58 5.71
N SER A 285 4.27 -6.26 6.97
CA SER A 285 3.62 -6.76 8.19
C SER A 285 2.28 -6.11 8.49
N LEU A 286 1.89 -5.10 7.71
CA LEU A 286 0.49 -4.75 7.55
C LEU A 286 -0.23 -6.02 7.09
N PRO A 287 -1.15 -6.59 7.89
CA PRO A 287 -2.13 -7.46 7.30
C PRO A 287 -2.88 -6.61 6.27
N THR A 288 -2.91 -7.07 5.02
CA THR A 288 -3.95 -6.65 4.07
C THR A 288 -5.33 -7.17 4.50
N MET A 289 -5.60 -7.24 5.81
CA MET A 289 -6.96 -7.24 6.33
C MET A 289 -7.38 -5.79 6.57
N VAL A 290 -7.33 -5.01 5.49
CA VAL A 290 -8.42 -4.07 5.29
C VAL A 290 -9.60 -4.98 5.00
N VAL A 291 -10.54 -5.09 5.94
CA VAL A 291 -11.87 -5.62 5.64
C VAL A 291 -12.30 -4.97 4.32
N SER A 292 -12.51 -5.76 3.27
CA SER A 292 -12.77 -5.24 1.93
C SER A 292 -13.88 -4.18 2.01
N ARG A 293 -13.71 -3.03 1.33
CA ARG A 293 -14.64 -1.89 1.41
C ARG A 293 -16.15 -2.20 1.23
N PRO A 294 -16.60 -3.27 0.54
CA PRO A 294 -18.03 -3.62 0.53
C PRO A 294 -18.61 -3.93 1.92
N TRP A 295 -17.84 -4.60 2.79
CA TRP A 295 -18.32 -4.99 4.12
C TRP A 295 -18.45 -3.79 5.06
N LEU A 296 -17.54 -2.81 4.96
CA LEU A 296 -17.60 -1.57 5.75
C LEU A 296 -18.91 -0.81 5.55
N HIS A 297 -19.44 -0.74 4.33
CA HIS A 297 -20.72 -0.09 4.09
C HIS A 297 -21.90 -0.83 4.74
N GLY A 298 -21.83 -2.16 4.83
CA GLY A 298 -22.88 -3.00 5.42
C GLY A 298 -22.96 -2.90 6.95
N PHE A 299 -21.84 -2.69 7.64
CA PHE A 299 -21.79 -2.73 9.11
C PHE A 299 -21.46 -1.38 9.78
N LEU A 300 -21.26 -0.31 9.01
CA LEU A 300 -20.90 0.99 9.58
C LEU A 300 -21.98 1.52 10.53
N ASP A 301 -23.25 1.33 10.21
CA ASP A 301 -24.37 1.80 11.04
C ASP A 301 -24.39 1.07 12.38
N LEU A 302 -24.20 -0.26 12.36
CA LEU A 302 -24.03 -1.09 13.56
C LEU A 302 -22.86 -0.59 14.43
N CYS A 303 -21.69 -0.34 13.82
CA CYS A 303 -20.51 0.15 14.54
C CYS A 303 -20.75 1.53 15.17
N LEU A 304 -21.39 2.45 14.44
CA LEU A 304 -21.69 3.79 14.93
C LEU A 304 -22.68 3.74 16.10
N LEU A 305 -23.75 2.97 16.00
CA LEU A 305 -24.71 2.79 17.09
C LEU A 305 -24.04 2.18 18.32
N ALA A 306 -23.18 1.17 18.15
CA ALA A 306 -22.43 0.57 19.26
C ALA A 306 -21.57 1.58 20.02
N MET A 307 -20.85 2.45 19.31
CA MET A 307 -20.01 3.49 19.93
C MET A 307 -20.82 4.62 20.57
N LEU A 308 -21.97 4.97 19.98
CA LEU A 308 -22.88 5.99 20.49
C LEU A 308 -23.70 5.50 21.70
N ARG A 309 -23.85 4.18 21.86
CA ARG A 309 -24.45 3.55 23.05
C ARG A 309 -23.61 3.77 24.30
N GLU A 310 -22.28 3.76 24.16
CA GLU A 310 -21.34 4.00 25.25
C GLU A 310 -21.37 5.47 25.70
N LYS A 311 -21.23 6.40 24.74
CA LYS A 311 -21.25 7.84 25.01
C LYS A 311 -21.59 8.66 23.76
N PRO A 312 -22.21 9.84 23.91
CA PRO A 312 -22.35 10.79 22.82
C PRO A 312 -20.98 11.21 22.26
N ASP A 313 -20.88 11.34 20.94
CA ASP A 313 -19.62 11.68 20.27
C ASP A 313 -19.86 12.41 18.94
N TYR A 314 -18.82 13.03 18.41
CA TYR A 314 -18.85 13.76 17.14
C TYR A 314 -18.07 13.01 16.05
N GLY A 315 -18.33 13.34 14.79
CA GLY A 315 -17.82 12.56 13.65
C GLY A 315 -16.32 12.27 13.69
N TYR A 316 -15.48 13.24 14.07
CA TYR A 316 -14.05 13.00 14.14
C TYR A 316 -13.65 12.04 15.29
N GLY A 317 -14.29 12.13 16.47
CA GLY A 317 -14.05 11.19 17.57
C GLY A 317 -14.47 9.76 17.22
N LEU A 318 -15.61 9.61 16.53
CA LEU A 318 -16.07 8.32 16.01
C LEU A 318 -15.11 7.73 14.97
N ALA A 319 -14.58 8.55 14.07
CA ALA A 319 -13.58 8.11 13.09
C ALA A 319 -12.31 7.57 13.76
N GLN A 320 -11.81 8.26 14.79
CA GLN A 320 -10.63 7.83 15.55
C GLN A 320 -10.88 6.50 16.28
N ARG A 321 -12.06 6.34 16.90
CA ARG A 321 -12.42 5.10 17.60
C ARG A 321 -12.59 3.91 16.65
N LEU A 322 -13.18 4.13 15.47
CA LEU A 322 -13.26 3.09 14.43
C LEU A 322 -11.87 2.61 14.00
N ALA A 323 -10.97 3.57 13.72
CA ALA A 323 -9.60 3.24 13.35
C ALA A 323 -8.87 2.48 14.46
N ALA A 324 -9.04 2.90 15.72
CA ALA A 324 -8.46 2.20 16.88
C ALA A 324 -9.01 0.78 17.07
N ALA A 325 -10.27 0.54 16.67
CA ALA A 325 -10.89 -0.79 16.70
C ALA A 325 -10.49 -1.69 15.51
N GLY A 326 -9.57 -1.25 14.64
CA GLY A 326 -9.13 -2.00 13.47
C GLY A 326 -10.13 -1.97 12.30
N VAL A 327 -11.21 -1.20 12.41
CA VAL A 327 -12.12 -0.91 11.30
C VAL A 327 -11.41 0.12 10.43
N ALA A 328 -11.20 -0.22 9.15
CA ALA A 328 -10.40 0.57 8.20
C ALA A 328 -10.66 2.09 8.30
N ASP A 329 -9.65 2.91 8.03
CA ASP A 329 -9.73 4.38 8.04
C ASP A 329 -10.96 4.87 7.24
N VAL A 330 -12.03 5.24 7.95
CA VAL A 330 -13.34 5.59 7.36
C VAL A 330 -13.30 7.07 6.99
N PRO A 331 -13.24 7.42 5.68
CA PRO A 331 -13.17 8.80 5.28
C PRO A 331 -14.47 9.55 5.64
N GLY A 332 -14.37 10.86 5.86
CA GLY A 332 -15.53 11.71 6.16
C GLY A 332 -16.67 11.58 5.14
N GLY A 333 -16.34 11.40 3.85
CA GLY A 333 -17.32 11.17 2.78
C GLY A 333 -18.09 9.83 2.87
N THR A 334 -17.78 8.98 3.84
CA THR A 334 -18.53 7.75 4.16
C THR A 334 -19.15 7.84 5.54
N LEU A 335 -18.42 8.40 6.50
CA LEU A 335 -18.88 8.55 7.88
C LEU A 335 -20.05 9.53 8.02
N TYR A 336 -19.94 10.74 7.46
CA TYR A 336 -20.97 11.77 7.63
C TYR A 336 -22.29 11.41 6.95
N PRO A 337 -22.31 10.80 5.74
CA PRO A 337 -23.53 10.26 5.17
C PRO A 337 -24.18 9.16 6.03
N ALA A 338 -23.39 8.32 6.70
CA ALA A 338 -23.92 7.31 7.62
C ALA A 338 -24.56 7.93 8.87
N LEU A 339 -23.89 8.90 9.50
CA LEU A 339 -24.46 9.65 10.61
C LEU A 339 -25.74 10.41 10.22
N LEU A 340 -25.79 10.96 9.01
CA LEU A 340 -26.99 11.61 8.49
C LEU A 340 -28.13 10.61 8.28
N ARG A 341 -27.87 9.39 7.79
CA ARG A 341 -28.90 8.35 7.69
C ARG A 341 -29.43 7.95 9.06
N LEU A 342 -28.56 7.70 10.04
CA LEU A 342 -28.97 7.36 11.40
C LEU A 342 -29.83 8.47 12.04
N GLU A 343 -29.50 9.73 11.75
CA GLU A 343 -30.29 10.90 12.16
C GLU A 343 -31.66 10.93 11.47
N GLN A 344 -31.71 10.74 10.16
CA GLN A 344 -32.96 10.70 9.38
C GLN A 344 -33.89 9.54 9.78
N GLN A 345 -33.31 8.40 10.19
CA GLN A 345 -34.03 7.24 10.69
C GLN A 345 -34.43 7.37 12.17
N GLY A 346 -34.04 8.45 12.86
CA GLY A 346 -34.32 8.64 14.28
C GLY A 346 -33.53 7.70 15.21
N LEU A 347 -32.49 7.05 14.72
CA LEU A 347 -31.62 6.14 15.49
C LEU A 347 -30.53 6.89 16.27
N ALA A 348 -30.14 8.07 15.78
CA ALA A 348 -29.22 8.97 16.47
C ALA A 348 -29.80 10.39 16.54
N ALA A 349 -29.72 11.02 17.71
CA ALA A 349 -30.14 12.39 17.93
C ALA A 349 -28.94 13.36 17.88
N PRO A 350 -29.01 14.44 17.08
CA PRO A 350 -27.95 15.43 17.03
C PRO A 350 -28.06 16.44 18.19
N ASN A 351 -26.92 16.82 18.77
CA ASN A 351 -26.82 17.90 19.73
C ASN A 351 -25.62 18.80 19.41
N TRP A 352 -25.83 20.12 19.40
CA TRP A 352 -24.79 21.09 19.05
C TRP A 352 -24.09 21.63 20.28
N HIS A 353 -22.86 21.14 20.51
CA HIS A 353 -22.04 21.60 21.63
C HIS A 353 -21.14 22.78 21.23
N PRO A 354 -20.91 23.75 22.15
CA PRO A 354 -19.81 24.70 22.03
C PRO A 354 -18.49 23.93 21.91
N SER A 355 -17.53 24.46 21.15
CA SER A 355 -16.19 23.88 21.09
C SER A 355 -15.20 24.80 21.79
N GLU A 356 -14.22 24.23 22.49
CA GLU A 356 -13.18 24.98 23.23
C GLU A 356 -12.33 25.87 22.31
N SER A 357 -12.18 25.48 21.04
CA SER A 357 -11.60 26.29 19.98
C SER A 357 -12.22 25.90 18.63
N GLY A 358 -12.93 26.83 18.00
CA GLY A 358 -13.52 26.67 16.67
C GLY A 358 -15.06 26.61 16.60
N PRO A 359 -15.62 26.29 15.42
CA PRO A 359 -17.07 26.25 15.21
C PRO A 359 -17.76 25.18 16.06
N ARG A 360 -19.06 25.37 16.33
CA ARG A 360 -19.88 24.41 17.11
C ARG A 360 -19.74 23.00 16.52
N ARG A 361 -19.59 22.00 17.39
CA ARG A 361 -19.46 20.60 16.99
C ARG A 361 -20.81 19.91 17.11
N LYS A 362 -21.21 19.19 16.06
CA LYS A 362 -22.41 18.33 16.06
C LYS A 362 -22.04 16.99 16.71
N TYR A 363 -22.51 16.79 17.93
CA TYR A 363 -22.46 15.50 18.61
C TYR A 363 -23.70 14.70 18.28
N TYR A 364 -23.58 13.39 18.35
CA TYR A 364 -24.67 12.44 18.16
C TYR A 364 -24.81 11.64 19.45
N ALA A 365 -26.03 11.34 19.83
CA ALA A 365 -26.36 10.42 20.92
C ALA A 365 -27.32 9.35 20.41
N VAL A 366 -27.16 8.10 20.83
CA VAL A 366 -28.09 7.04 20.43
C VAL A 366 -29.47 7.27 21.06
N THR A 367 -30.53 7.09 20.28
CA THR A 367 -31.92 7.18 20.78
C THR A 367 -32.39 5.84 21.35
N PRO A 368 -33.54 5.77 22.04
CA PRO A 368 -34.15 4.49 22.41
C PRO A 368 -34.39 3.57 21.19
N ALA A 369 -34.83 4.13 20.06
CA ALA A 369 -34.99 3.39 18.80
C ALA A 369 -33.63 2.88 18.27
N GLY A 370 -32.58 3.71 18.32
CA GLY A 370 -31.23 3.30 17.95
C GLY A 370 -30.64 2.19 18.81
N ARG A 371 -31.00 2.13 20.11
CA ARG A 371 -30.60 1.03 21.00
C ARG A 371 -31.30 -0.28 20.62
N ALA A 372 -32.60 -0.24 20.37
CA ALA A 372 -33.36 -1.41 19.93
C ALA A 372 -32.85 -1.96 18.58
N GLU A 373 -32.57 -1.05 17.64
CA GLU A 373 -32.01 -1.41 16.34
C GLU A 373 -30.63 -2.04 16.47
N LEU A 374 -29.76 -1.47 17.31
CA LEU A 374 -28.45 -2.05 17.61
C LEU A 374 -28.55 -3.46 18.18
N ASP A 375 -29.48 -3.72 19.09
CA ASP A 375 -29.64 -5.05 19.70
C ASP A 375 -30.15 -6.08 18.67
N ALA A 376 -31.05 -5.67 17.76
CA ALA A 376 -31.52 -6.49 16.65
C ALA A 376 -30.38 -6.83 15.67
N GLN A 377 -29.67 -5.81 15.17
CA GLN A 377 -28.55 -6.00 14.25
C GLN A 377 -27.39 -6.79 14.88
N ALA A 378 -27.12 -6.59 16.18
CA ALA A 378 -26.11 -7.35 16.90
C ALA A 378 -26.46 -8.84 16.96
N THR A 379 -27.74 -9.17 17.13
CA THR A 379 -28.22 -10.57 17.15
C THR A 379 -28.08 -11.23 15.79
N GLU A 380 -28.51 -10.55 14.72
CA GLU A 380 -28.37 -11.01 13.34
C GLU A 380 -26.88 -11.22 12.97
N TRP A 381 -26.03 -10.26 13.36
CA TRP A 381 -24.59 -10.36 13.15
C TRP A 381 -23.98 -11.58 13.84
N GLN A 382 -24.36 -11.88 15.08
CA GLN A 382 -23.86 -13.06 15.79
C GLN A 382 -24.25 -14.36 15.08
N GLN A 383 -25.48 -14.46 14.58
CA GLN A 383 -25.94 -15.63 13.83
C GLN A 383 -25.19 -15.79 12.51
N PHE A 384 -25.05 -14.70 11.75
CA PHE A 384 -24.31 -14.69 10.49
C PHE A 384 -22.83 -15.07 10.68
N ARG A 385 -22.17 -14.45 11.67
CA ARG A 385 -20.78 -14.76 12.03
C ARG A 385 -20.61 -16.22 12.40
N THR A 386 -21.49 -16.76 13.24
CA THR A 386 -21.44 -18.17 13.65
C THR A 386 -21.60 -19.11 12.46
N GLY A 387 -22.50 -18.80 11.53
CA GLY A 387 -22.70 -19.58 10.31
C GLY A 387 -21.45 -19.58 9.41
N ILE A 388 -20.83 -18.42 9.21
CA ILE A 388 -19.57 -18.32 8.45
C ILE A 388 -18.43 -19.05 9.15
N ASP A 389 -18.25 -18.84 10.45
CA ASP A 389 -17.18 -19.46 11.23
C ASP A 389 -17.30 -20.99 11.17
N THR A 390 -18.54 -21.51 11.22
CA THR A 390 -18.83 -22.95 11.05
C THR A 390 -18.44 -23.45 9.66
N LEU A 391 -18.79 -22.71 8.60
CA LEU A 391 -18.43 -23.09 7.22
C LEU A 391 -16.91 -23.06 6.99
N ILE A 392 -16.23 -22.04 7.52
CA ILE A 392 -14.77 -21.91 7.42
C ILE A 392 -14.08 -23.06 8.17
N ALA A 393 -14.57 -23.41 9.37
CA ALA A 393 -14.00 -24.50 10.16
C ALA A 393 -14.27 -25.89 9.56
N ALA A 394 -15.42 -26.09 8.91
CA ALA A 394 -15.82 -27.38 8.34
C ALA A 394 -15.22 -27.68 6.95
N GLY A 395 -14.81 -26.66 6.18
CA GLY A 395 -14.38 -26.85 4.79
C GLY A 395 -15.49 -27.41 3.88
N ALA A 396 -15.14 -27.89 2.68
CA ALA A 396 -16.08 -28.38 1.65
C ALA A 396 -16.90 -29.64 2.03
N ASN A 397 -16.84 -30.11 3.28
CA ASN A 397 -17.52 -31.30 3.79
C ASN A 397 -18.66 -30.99 4.78
N HIS A 398 -19.26 -29.80 4.73
CA HIS A 398 -20.43 -29.52 5.57
C HIS A 398 -21.61 -30.42 5.15
N PRO A 399 -22.08 -31.35 6.00
CA PRO A 399 -23.24 -32.18 5.67
C PRO A 399 -24.48 -31.28 5.60
N LEU A 400 -25.25 -31.36 4.52
CA LEU A 400 -26.55 -30.70 4.47
C LEU A 400 -27.46 -31.32 5.54
N PRO A 401 -28.23 -30.50 6.29
CA PRO A 401 -29.28 -31.02 7.17
C PRO A 401 -30.22 -31.91 6.36
N ALA A 402 -30.53 -33.11 6.88
CA ALA A 402 -31.38 -34.10 6.22
C ALA A 402 -32.75 -33.54 5.77
N ASP A 403 -33.22 -32.48 6.43
CA ASP A 403 -34.53 -31.86 6.18
C ASP A 403 -34.56 -30.96 4.92
N ALA A 404 -33.42 -30.61 4.33
CA ALA A 404 -33.34 -29.75 3.15
C ALA A 404 -33.62 -30.49 1.82
N VAL A 405 -33.62 -31.82 1.81
CA VAL A 405 -33.82 -32.64 0.59
C VAL A 405 -35.30 -32.96 0.32
N ALA A 406 -36.21 -32.68 1.27
CA ALA A 406 -37.62 -33.08 1.17
C ALA A 406 -38.57 -32.05 0.50
N GLY A 407 -38.08 -30.90 0.02
CA GLY A 407 -38.92 -29.76 -0.36
C GLY A 407 -39.22 -29.53 -1.85
N THR A 408 -38.65 -30.32 -2.78
CA THR A 408 -38.82 -30.07 -4.23
C THR A 408 -39.22 -31.33 -5.02
N GLY A 409 -40.17 -32.10 -4.48
CA GLY A 409 -40.94 -33.06 -5.26
C GLY A 409 -42.01 -32.35 -6.09
N ARG A 410 -41.71 -32.08 -7.37
CA ARG A 410 -42.70 -31.66 -8.37
C ARG A 410 -43.87 -32.65 -8.39
N ALA A 411 -45.07 -32.17 -8.07
CA ALA A 411 -46.30 -32.78 -8.52
C ALA A 411 -46.36 -32.67 -10.06
N ALA A 412 -46.21 -33.80 -10.73
CA ALA A 412 -46.49 -33.96 -12.15
C ALA A 412 -47.56 -35.04 -12.29
N GLY A 413 -48.69 -34.66 -12.92
CA GLY A 413 -49.66 -35.60 -13.49
C GLY A 413 -50.86 -35.92 -12.62
N SER A 414 -51.89 -35.07 -12.66
CA SER A 414 -53.27 -35.51 -12.51
C SER A 414 -53.96 -35.37 -13.86
N GLU A 415 -54.27 -36.52 -14.46
CA GLU A 415 -55.08 -36.70 -15.66
C GLU A 415 -56.47 -36.09 -15.49
N GLU A 416 -56.97 -35.50 -16.58
CA GLU A 416 -58.34 -35.03 -16.76
C GLU A 416 -59.16 -36.17 -17.41
N PRO A 417 -60.30 -36.61 -16.83
CA PRO A 417 -61.17 -37.56 -17.49
C PRO A 417 -62.30 -36.84 -18.25
N ARG A 418 -62.36 -37.15 -19.55
CA ARG A 418 -63.46 -37.02 -20.55
C ARG A 418 -64.57 -35.97 -20.36
#